data_AF-A0AAU5JQW1-F1
#
_entry.id   AF-A0AAU5JQW1-F1
#
_cell.length_a   1.000
_cell.length_b   1.000
_cell.length_c   1.000
_cell.angle_alpha   90.00
_cell.angle_beta   90.00
_cell.angle_gamma   90.00
#
_symmetry.space_group_name_H-M   'P 1'
#
loop_
_entity.id
_entity.type
_entity.pdbx_description
1 polymer ?
#
loop_
_entity_poly.entity_id
_entity_poly.type
_entity_poly.pdbx_seq_one_letter_code
_entity_poly.pdbx_strand_id
1 'polypeptide(L)'
;MTDLIRALVLWARLVFGSRRSGRHRARTALRTADRSPCPTPATSGAVRLPRPRSPYGLDEPLNGDETALVRPYLLAYYQRQERARQRQRRLALVLAADFGIDLDTRDLHGLGAA
;
A
#
# COMPACT_ATOMS: atom_id res chain seq x y z
N MET A 1 -8.73 8.98 -39.51
CA MET A 1 -7.67 8.48 -38.59
C MET A 1 -7.58 9.28 -37.29
N THR A 2 -7.82 10.59 -37.33
CA THR A 2 -7.84 11.49 -36.15
C THR A 2 -8.93 11.16 -35.14
N ASP A 3 -10.07 10.63 -35.58
CA ASP A 3 -11.19 10.28 -34.70
C ASP A 3 -10.89 9.08 -33.80
N LEU A 4 -10.15 8.09 -34.30
CA LEU A 4 -9.68 6.94 -33.54
C LEU A 4 -8.70 7.36 -32.44
N ILE A 5 -7.78 8.27 -32.77
CA ILE A 5 -6.84 8.86 -31.82
C ILE A 5 -7.61 9.65 -30.75
N ARG A 6 -8.62 10.42 -31.16
CA ARG A 6 -9.44 11.22 -30.24
C ARG A 6 -10.26 10.34 -29.29
N ALA A 7 -10.86 9.26 -29.81
CA ALA A 7 -11.59 8.27 -29.01
C ALA A 7 -10.67 7.57 -28.00
N LEU A 8 -9.46 7.17 -28.43
CA LEU A 8 -8.48 6.52 -27.57
C LEU A 8 -7.97 7.44 -26.47
N VAL A 9 -7.73 8.72 -26.77
CA VAL A 9 -7.34 9.75 -25.79
C VAL A 9 -8.45 10.01 -24.77
N LEU A 10 -9.72 10.06 -25.20
CA LEU A 10 -10.87 10.24 -24.31
C LEU A 10 -11.05 9.03 -23.38
N TRP A 11 -10.93 7.81 -23.92
CA TRP A 11 -11.00 6.57 -23.16
C TRP A 11 -9.89 6.50 -22.10
N ALA A 12 -8.64 6.80 -22.49
CA ALA A 12 -7.51 6.82 -21.57
C ALA A 12 -7.70 7.85 -20.44
N ARG A 13 -8.22 9.04 -20.75
CA ARG A 13 -8.53 10.06 -19.73
C ARG A 13 -9.58 9.58 -18.72
N LEU A 14 -10.58 8.80 -19.14
CA LEU A 14 -11.59 8.26 -18.23
C LEU A 14 -11.00 7.20 -17.28
N VAL A 15 -10.19 6.30 -17.83
CA VAL A 15 -9.57 5.18 -17.09
C VAL A 15 -8.50 5.65 -16.11
N PHE A 16 -7.67 6.62 -16.51
CA PHE A 16 -6.54 7.09 -15.72
C PHE A 16 -6.83 8.38 -14.94
N GLY A 17 -7.72 9.25 -15.44
CA GLY A 17 -8.05 10.55 -14.83
C GLY A 17 -8.92 10.45 -13.57
N SER A 18 -9.57 9.31 -13.34
CA SER A 18 -10.34 9.06 -12.11
C SER A 18 -9.47 8.77 -10.88
N ARG A 19 -8.16 8.53 -11.06
CA ARG A 19 -7.20 8.48 -9.94
C ARG A 19 -6.76 9.89 -9.58
N ARG A 20 -7.71 10.69 -9.08
CA ARG A 20 -7.37 11.87 -8.29
C ARG A 20 -6.73 11.39 -7.01
N SER A 21 -5.41 11.19 -7.09
CA SER A 21 -4.51 10.91 -6.00
C SER A 21 -4.77 11.91 -4.87
N GLY A 22 -5.10 11.38 -3.69
CA GLY A 22 -4.72 12.02 -2.44
C GLY A 22 -5.57 13.18 -1.92
N ARG A 23 -6.90 13.03 -1.81
CA ARG A 23 -7.64 13.71 -0.72
C ARG A 23 -7.53 12.92 0.59
N HIS A 24 -6.29 12.63 0.97
CA HIS A 24 -5.92 12.17 2.31
C HIS A 24 -4.85 13.11 2.90
N ARG A 25 -4.89 14.40 2.57
CA ARG A 25 -4.38 15.37 3.55
C ARG A 25 -5.35 15.33 4.70
N ALA A 26 -4.86 14.76 5.80
CA ALA A 26 -5.45 14.78 7.12
C ALA A 26 -6.23 16.09 7.29
N ARG A 27 -7.57 15.98 7.30
CA ARG A 27 -8.33 16.89 8.11
C ARG A 27 -7.80 16.66 9.51
N THR A 28 -7.04 17.61 10.02
CA THR A 28 -6.94 17.88 11.44
C THR A 28 -8.39 18.12 11.89
N ALA A 29 -9.11 17.03 12.13
CA ALA A 29 -10.26 17.08 12.98
C ALA A 29 -9.66 17.44 14.35
N LEU A 30 -9.74 18.71 14.70
CA LEU A 30 -9.97 19.09 16.09
C LEU A 30 -11.18 18.26 16.54
N ARG A 31 -10.90 17.04 17.01
CA ARG A 31 -11.85 16.26 17.77
C ARG A 31 -11.91 16.93 19.13
N THR A 32 -12.73 17.96 19.22
CA THR A 32 -13.63 18.10 20.36
C THR A 32 -14.53 16.87 20.33
N ALA A 33 -13.98 15.74 20.79
CA ALA A 33 -14.78 14.59 21.17
C ALA A 33 -15.45 15.00 22.47
N ASP A 34 -16.71 15.38 22.34
CA ASP A 34 -17.66 15.40 23.42
C ASP A 34 -17.51 14.09 24.23
N ARG A 35 -17.15 14.26 25.49
CA ARG A 35 -16.64 13.22 26.37
C ARG A 35 -17.84 12.42 26.86
N SER A 36 -18.20 11.37 26.13
CA SER A 36 -19.14 10.37 26.62
C SER A 36 -18.66 9.84 27.98
N PRO A 37 -19.49 9.84 29.04
CA PRO A 37 -19.06 9.40 30.36
C PRO A 37 -18.85 7.89 30.33
N CYS A 38 -17.58 7.49 30.36
CA CYS A 38 -17.18 6.10 30.61
C CYS A 38 -17.63 5.71 32.03
N PRO A 39 -18.24 4.53 32.25
CA PRO A 39 -18.51 4.06 33.60
C PRO A 39 -17.18 3.92 34.34
N THR A 40 -17.05 4.63 35.45
CA THR A 40 -15.90 4.59 36.35
C THR A 40 -15.72 3.18 36.90
N PRO A 41 -14.62 2.46 36.56
CA PRO A 41 -14.24 1.32 37.39
C PRO A 41 -13.83 1.88 38.75
N ALA A 42 -14.41 1.33 39.82
CA ALA A 42 -14.05 1.65 41.18
C ALA A 42 -12.52 1.65 41.34
N THR A 43 -12.00 2.66 42.03
CA THR A 43 -10.58 2.93 42.25
C THR A 43 -9.88 1.72 42.88
N SER A 44 -9.42 0.79 42.05
CA SER A 44 -8.37 -0.15 42.42
C SER A 44 -7.05 0.58 42.23
N GLY A 45 -6.23 0.59 43.28
CA GLY A 45 -5.09 1.49 43.49
C GLY A 45 -4.37 1.91 42.22
N ALA A 46 -4.28 3.23 42.00
CA ALA A 46 -3.61 3.80 40.85
C ALA A 46 -2.14 3.34 40.84
N VAL A 47 -1.85 2.27 40.10
CA VAL A 47 -0.50 1.86 39.77
C VAL A 47 0.10 3.01 38.98
N ARG A 48 1.05 3.73 39.59
CA ARG A 48 1.81 4.76 38.89
C ARG A 48 2.49 4.10 37.70
N LEU A 49 2.06 4.47 36.50
CA LEU A 49 2.77 4.08 35.30
C LEU A 49 4.19 4.69 35.34
N PRO A 50 5.21 3.97 34.89
CA PRO A 50 6.55 4.51 34.81
C PRO A 50 6.58 5.75 33.93
N ARG A 51 7.48 6.67 34.25
CA ARG A 51 7.69 7.91 33.48
C ARG A 51 8.02 7.54 32.03
N PRO A 52 7.41 8.19 31.01
CA PRO A 52 7.76 7.96 29.62
C PRO A 52 9.26 8.19 29.42
N ARG A 53 9.98 7.17 28.94
CA ARG A 53 11.41 7.23 28.60
C ARG A 53 11.57 7.04 27.09
N SER A 54 12.54 7.71 26.50
CA SER A 54 12.85 7.51 25.07
C SER A 54 13.41 6.09 24.86
N PRO A 55 13.07 5.41 23.74
CA PRO A 55 13.56 4.06 23.46
C PRO A 55 15.10 4.00 23.33
N TYR A 56 15.72 5.12 22.97
CA TYR A 56 17.17 5.25 22.76
C TYR A 56 17.94 5.63 24.03
N GLY A 57 17.27 5.76 25.17
CA GLY A 57 17.89 6.12 26.45
C GLY A 57 18.01 4.96 27.43
N LEU A 58 17.94 3.72 26.95
CA LEU A 58 18.17 2.52 27.74
C LEU A 58 19.66 2.20 27.73
N ASP A 59 20.24 2.02 28.91
CA ASP A 59 21.65 1.60 29.07
C ASP A 59 21.82 0.10 28.76
N GLU A 60 20.70 -0.65 28.77
CA GLU A 60 20.66 -2.08 28.47
C GLU A 60 20.51 -2.32 26.96
N PRO A 61 21.32 -3.20 26.35
CA PRO A 61 21.13 -3.60 24.97
C PRO A 61 19.76 -4.26 24.76
N LEU A 62 19.10 -3.92 23.66
CA LEU A 62 17.81 -4.51 23.31
C LEU A 62 17.99 -6.01 22.99
N ASN A 63 17.31 -6.89 23.72
CA ASN A 63 17.30 -8.32 23.43
C ASN A 63 16.54 -8.58 22.11
N GLY A 64 17.29 -8.92 21.06
CA GLY A 64 16.75 -9.22 19.73
C GLY A 64 15.89 -10.48 19.69
N ASP A 65 16.10 -11.43 20.60
CA ASP A 65 15.36 -12.70 20.64
C ASP A 65 13.95 -12.52 21.22
N GLU A 66 13.76 -11.52 22.07
CA GLU A 66 12.45 -11.13 22.61
C GLU A 66 11.63 -10.26 21.64
N THR A 67 12.27 -9.76 20.57
CA THR A 67 11.64 -8.82 19.63
C THR A 67 11.45 -9.47 18.27
N ALA A 68 10.19 -9.67 17.86
CA ALA A 68 9.89 -10.15 16.52
C ALA A 68 10.44 -9.18 15.45
N LEU A 69 11.33 -9.67 14.60
CA LEU A 69 11.88 -8.94 13.45
C LEU A 69 10.83 -8.79 12.34
N VAL A 70 9.81 -7.96 12.61
CA VAL A 70 8.86 -7.56 11.57
C VAL A 70 9.53 -6.52 10.69
N ARG A 71 9.41 -6.67 9.36
CA ARG A 71 9.82 -5.66 8.38
C ARG A 71 8.57 -5.04 7.74
N PRO A 72 7.89 -4.08 8.40
CA PRO A 72 6.62 -3.54 7.91
C PRO A 72 6.70 -3.01 6.47
N TYR A 73 7.85 -2.43 6.11
CA TYR A 73 8.07 -1.87 4.78
C TYR A 73 8.21 -2.92 3.67
N LEU A 74 8.69 -4.12 4.00
CA LEU A 74 8.75 -5.21 3.03
C LEU A 74 7.35 -5.73 2.69
N LEU A 75 6.48 -5.86 3.68
CA LEU A 75 5.09 -6.31 3.44
C LEU A 75 4.37 -5.35 2.48
N ALA A 76 4.49 -4.05 2.71
CA ALA A 76 3.93 -3.04 1.82
C ALA A 76 4.53 -3.10 0.40
N TYR A 77 5.85 -3.34 0.31
CA TYR A 77 6.53 -3.51 -0.96
C TYR A 77 6.00 -4.72 -1.74
N TYR A 78 5.94 -5.90 -1.12
CA TYR A 78 5.44 -7.13 -1.76
C TYR A 78 3.97 -6.99 -2.19
N GLN A 79 3.12 -6.39 -1.36
CA GLN A 79 1.72 -6.13 -1.73
C GLN A 79 1.60 -5.21 -2.95
N ARG A 80 2.44 -4.17 -3.03
CA ARG A 80 2.47 -3.28 -4.20
C ARG A 80 2.94 -4.03 -5.44
N GLN A 81 3.98 -4.85 -5.31
CA GLN A 81 4.52 -5.64 -6.41
C GLN A 81 3.48 -6.64 -6.94
N GLU A 82 2.74 -7.29 -6.05
CA GLU A 82 1.70 -8.25 -6.44
C GLU A 82 0.52 -7.56 -7.15
N ARG A 83 0.09 -6.40 -6.64
CA ARG A 83 -0.92 -5.57 -7.32
C ARG A 83 -0.45 -5.11 -8.72
N ALA A 84 0.83 -4.82 -8.89
CA ALA A 84 1.40 -4.46 -10.17
C ALA A 84 1.39 -5.65 -11.15
N ARG A 85 1.80 -6.84 -10.71
CA ARG A 85 1.74 -8.08 -11.50
C ARG A 85 0.32 -8.42 -11.92
N GLN A 86 -0.64 -8.32 -11.00
CA GLN A 86 -2.05 -8.57 -11.32
C GLN A 86 -2.60 -7.58 -12.35
N ARG A 87 -2.22 -6.30 -12.26
CA ARG A 87 -2.59 -5.29 -13.27
C ARG A 87 -1.98 -5.63 -14.63
N GLN A 88 -0.71 -6.00 -14.66
CA GLN A 88 -0.02 -6.36 -15.89
C GLN A 88 -0.67 -7.57 -16.56
N ARG A 89 -0.99 -8.63 -15.80
CA ARG A 89 -1.72 -9.81 -16.31
C ARG A 89 -3.09 -9.43 -16.87
N ARG A 90 -3.85 -8.58 -16.18
CA ARG A 90 -5.16 -8.12 -16.67
C ARG A 90 -5.02 -7.31 -17.97
N LEU A 91 -4.02 -6.44 -18.06
CA LEU A 91 -3.75 -5.69 -19.28
C LEU A 91 -3.32 -6.61 -20.43
N ALA A 92 -2.45 -7.59 -20.16
CA ALA A 92 -2.04 -8.58 -21.15
C ALA A 92 -3.25 -9.36 -21.69
N LEU A 93 -4.16 -9.82 -20.82
CA LEU A 93 -5.38 -10.51 -21.23
C LEU A 93 -6.29 -9.64 -22.11
N VAL A 94 -6.49 -8.37 -21.73
CA VAL A 94 -7.31 -7.43 -22.53
C VAL A 94 -6.67 -7.18 -23.90
N LEU A 95 -5.35 -6.95 -23.92
CA LEU A 95 -4.61 -6.71 -25.16
C LEU A 95 -4.62 -7.93 -26.09
N ALA A 96 -4.49 -9.14 -25.53
CA ALA A 96 -4.56 -10.37 -26.30
C ALA A 96 -5.97 -10.60 -26.85
N ALA A 97 -7.02 -10.43 -26.04
CA ALA A 97 -8.39 -10.69 -26.43
C ALA A 97 -8.95 -9.69 -27.45
N ASP A 98 -8.73 -8.39 -27.21
CA ASP A 98 -9.36 -7.33 -28.03
C ASP A 98 -8.51 -6.92 -29.23
N PHE A 99 -7.18 -7.05 -29.12
CA PHE A 99 -6.23 -6.55 -30.13
C PHE A 99 -5.30 -7.63 -30.69
N GLY A 100 -5.34 -8.86 -30.18
CA GLY A 100 -4.45 -9.94 -30.61
C GLY A 100 -2.98 -9.73 -30.19
N ILE A 101 -2.70 -8.84 -29.24
CA ILE A 101 -1.35 -8.51 -28.78
C ILE A 101 -1.07 -9.28 -27.48
N ASP A 102 -0.24 -10.32 -27.54
CA ASP A 102 0.21 -11.04 -26.35
C ASP A 102 1.47 -10.41 -25.75
N LEU A 103 1.38 -10.02 -24.47
CA LEU A 103 2.47 -9.45 -23.70
C LEU A 103 3.14 -10.47 -22.75
N ASP A 104 2.61 -11.69 -22.65
CA ASP A 104 3.16 -12.76 -21.81
C ASP A 104 4.10 -13.69 -22.59
N THR A 105 4.41 -13.34 -23.85
CA THR A 105 5.50 -13.93 -24.62
C THR A 105 6.81 -13.67 -23.91
N ARG A 106 7.16 -14.57 -22.99
CA ARG A 106 8.51 -14.69 -22.46
C ARG A 106 9.39 -15.04 -23.64
N ASP A 107 10.05 -14.03 -24.20
CA ASP A 107 11.10 -14.23 -25.18
C ASP A 107 12.25 -14.91 -24.44
N LEU A 108 12.22 -16.25 -24.41
CA LEU A 108 13.32 -17.09 -23.97
C LEU A 108 14.38 -17.01 -25.06
N HIS A 109 15.11 -15.91 -25.13
CA HIS A 109 16.36 -15.82 -25.89
C HIS A 109 17.40 -16.69 -25.19
N GLY A 110 17.37 -17.99 -25.48
CA GLY A 110 18.25 -18.96 -24.86
C GLY A 110 18.06 -20.35 -25.42
N LEU A 111 18.19 -20.51 -26.73
CA LEU A 111 18.54 -21.77 -27.41
C LEU A 111 18.95 -21.44 -28.85
N GLY A 112 20.06 -20.70 -28.98
CA GLY A 112 20.87 -20.74 -30.19
C GLY A 112 21.79 -21.94 -30.08
N ALA A 113 21.49 -22.96 -30.87
CA ALA A 113 22.35 -24.11 -31.10
C ALA A 113 23.70 -23.67 -31.67
N ALA A 114 24.79 -24.26 -31.15
CA ALA A 114 26.00 -24.63 -31.88
C ALA A 114 26.81 -25.60 -31.02
#